data_AF-A0AAN7LB52-F1
#
_entry.id   AF-A0AAN7LB52-F1
#
_cell.length_a   1.000
_cell.length_b   1.000
_cell.length_c   1.000
_cell.angle_alpha   90.00
_cell.angle_beta   90.00
_cell.angle_gamma   90.00
#
_symmetry.space_group_name_H-M   'P 1'
#
loop_
_entity.id
_entity.type
_entity.pdbx_description
1 polymer ?
#
loop_
_entity_poly.entity_id
_entity_poly.type
_entity_poly.pdbx_seq_one_letter_code
_entity_poly.pdbx_strand_id
1 'polypeptide(L)'
;MGLPHSLTMHVIILLCCLCGPLQNHVIVQSTTGLSIGPARALDVILQEYAYKAFVRPRTGIPYDVTAPLNLTGITISAMRLRTGSLRNRGVQSYKGFEIPRGLSVNPYVERLVLVYQNLGNWSTSYYGLPGYTYLTPVIGLLAYDAVNLSATNLQELNVRLTGNPLLIHFSDAKSAPPGFTPKCVWINLSGSVNFSSPISGSTCSAADQGHFSMAVESIAPAQIPMSPAPAPTSGGGGAIPNARPPSQVKDVQA
;
A
#
# COMPACT_ATOMS: atom_id res chain seq x y z
N MET A 1 36.39 -2.64 58.15
CA MET A 1 35.01 -2.44 58.63
C MET A 1 34.13 -2.28 57.41
N GLY A 2 33.58 -3.38 56.89
CA GLY A 2 32.85 -3.41 55.63
C GLY A 2 31.38 -3.06 55.84
N LEU A 3 30.85 -2.14 55.04
CA LEU A 3 29.42 -1.88 54.98
C LEU A 3 28.67 -3.16 54.54
N PRO A 4 27.52 -3.49 55.15
CA PRO A 4 26.78 -4.68 54.76
C PRO A 4 26.22 -4.48 53.35
N HIS A 5 26.46 -5.47 52.48
CA HIS A 5 26.11 -5.48 51.05
C HIS A 5 24.61 -5.31 50.76
N SER A 6 23.76 -5.31 51.79
CA SER A 6 22.33 -5.04 51.70
C SER A 6 22.03 -3.54 51.52
N LEU A 7 22.84 -2.66 52.13
CA LEU A 7 22.68 -1.20 52.02
C LEU A 7 23.16 -0.67 50.67
N THR A 8 24.15 -1.31 50.04
CA THR A 8 24.64 -0.92 48.70
C THR A 8 23.62 -1.23 47.60
N MET A 9 22.85 -2.32 47.72
CA MET A 9 21.77 -2.66 46.77
C MET A 9 20.58 -1.68 46.85
N HIS A 10 20.23 -1.20 48.04
CA HIS A 10 19.13 -0.23 48.18
C HIS A 10 19.51 1.17 47.67
N VAL A 11 20.78 1.57 47.82
CA VAL A 11 21.28 2.84 47.25
C VAL A 11 21.31 2.82 45.73
N ILE A 12 21.64 1.68 45.11
CA ILE A 12 21.64 1.53 43.63
C ILE A 12 20.22 1.56 43.06
N ILE A 13 19.25 0.92 43.73
CA ILE A 13 17.85 0.93 43.31
C ILE A 13 17.23 2.33 43.46
N LEU A 14 17.58 3.09 44.52
CA LEU A 14 17.15 4.48 44.67
C LEU A 14 17.77 5.42 43.62
N LEU A 15 19.03 5.21 43.21
CA LEU A 15 19.68 6.02 42.17
C LEU A 15 19.09 5.75 40.77
N CYS A 16 18.68 4.52 40.47
CA CYS A 16 18.04 4.18 39.18
C CYS A 16 16.61 4.73 39.04
N CYS A 17 15.94 5.07 40.15
CA CYS A 17 14.58 5.61 40.14
C CYS A 17 14.51 7.15 40.08
N LEU A 18 15.64 7.86 40.24
CA LEU A 18 15.71 9.33 40.15
C LEU A 18 16.03 9.85 38.74
N CYS A 19 16.38 8.96 37.79
CA CYS A 19 16.34 9.26 36.36
C CYS A 19 14.99 8.81 35.79
N GLY A 20 13.93 9.49 36.18
CA GLY A 20 12.61 9.34 35.59
C GLY A 20 12.60 9.68 34.08
N PRO A 21 11.64 9.13 33.32
CA PRO A 21 11.60 9.14 31.86
C PRO A 21 11.02 10.46 31.33
N LEU A 22 11.35 10.82 30.08
CA LEU A 22 10.44 11.32 29.05
C LEU A 22 11.27 12.01 27.96
N GLN A 23 11.62 11.25 26.92
CA GLN A 23 11.51 11.73 25.54
C GLN A 23 11.67 10.52 24.62
N ASN A 24 10.57 9.80 24.42
CA ASN A 24 10.38 9.16 23.12
C ASN A 24 10.30 10.28 22.11
N HIS A 25 11.44 10.68 21.55
CA HIS A 25 11.44 11.35 20.26
C HIS A 25 10.96 10.32 19.24
N VAL A 26 9.63 10.24 19.08
CA VAL A 26 9.05 9.71 17.85
C VAL A 26 9.50 10.66 16.76
N ILE A 27 10.54 10.29 16.04
CA ILE A 27 10.80 10.89 14.74
C ILE A 27 9.63 10.44 13.88
N VAL A 28 8.62 11.32 13.74
CA VAL A 28 7.64 11.19 12.68
C VAL A 28 8.40 11.46 11.38
N GLN A 29 9.03 10.42 10.85
CA GLN A 29 9.45 10.44 9.46
C GLN A 29 8.16 10.49 8.66
N SER A 30 7.96 11.60 7.93
CA SER A 30 6.94 11.71 6.89
C SER A 30 7.27 10.72 5.78
N THR A 31 6.99 9.45 6.00
CA THR A 31 6.79 8.50 4.92
C THR A 31 5.47 8.87 4.27
N THR A 32 5.47 8.96 2.95
CA THR A 32 4.25 9.04 2.15
C THR A 32 3.50 7.71 2.30
N GLY A 33 2.89 7.50 3.46
CA GLY A 33 2.08 6.34 3.79
C GLY A 33 0.69 6.54 3.20
N LEU A 34 0.18 5.51 2.53
CA LEU A 34 -1.23 5.46 2.15
C LEU A 34 -2.10 5.46 3.42
N SER A 35 -3.32 6.00 3.34
CA SER A 35 -4.30 5.82 4.40
C SER A 35 -4.72 4.35 4.43
N ILE A 36 -4.03 3.54 5.25
CA ILE A 36 -4.09 2.06 5.27
C ILE A 36 -5.40 1.54 5.87
N GLY A 37 -6.12 2.34 6.66
CA GLY A 37 -7.35 1.91 7.36
C GLY A 37 -8.38 1.22 6.46
N PRO A 38 -8.82 1.86 5.36
CA PRO A 38 -9.80 1.27 4.43
C PRO A 38 -9.29 0.01 3.70
N ALA A 39 -8.02 -0.02 3.30
CA ALA A 39 -7.43 -1.16 2.58
C ALA A 39 -7.33 -2.40 3.49
N ARG A 40 -6.94 -2.21 4.75
CA ARG A 40 -6.90 -3.30 5.74
C ARG A 40 -8.28 -3.80 6.13
N ALA A 41 -9.25 -2.89 6.26
CA ALA A 41 -10.64 -3.27 6.47
C ALA A 41 -11.18 -4.09 5.29
N LEU A 42 -10.80 -3.73 4.05
CA LEU A 42 -11.12 -4.52 2.86
C LEU A 42 -10.52 -5.92 2.95
N ASP A 43 -9.23 -6.06 3.27
CA ASP A 43 -8.57 -7.37 3.39
C ASP A 43 -9.29 -8.32 4.35
N VAL A 44 -9.72 -7.82 5.52
CA VAL A 44 -10.49 -8.60 6.51
C VAL A 44 -11.81 -9.09 5.91
N ILE A 45 -12.54 -8.22 5.22
CA ILE A 45 -13.80 -8.60 4.55
C ILE A 45 -13.53 -9.65 3.48
N LEU A 46 -12.53 -9.44 2.62
CA LEU A 46 -12.22 -10.38 1.53
C LEU A 46 -11.76 -11.74 2.08
N GLN A 47 -11.01 -11.77 3.19
CA GLN A 47 -10.61 -12.99 3.89
C GLN A 47 -11.82 -13.78 4.41
N GLU A 48 -12.81 -13.13 5.03
CA GLU A 48 -14.02 -13.80 5.51
C GLU A 48 -14.82 -14.42 4.36
N TYR A 49 -14.91 -13.73 3.22
CA TYR A 49 -15.54 -14.27 2.02
C TYR A 49 -14.75 -15.44 1.44
N ALA A 50 -13.42 -15.34 1.40
CA ALA A 50 -12.53 -16.41 0.97
C ALA A 50 -12.74 -17.70 1.79
N TYR A 51 -12.97 -17.58 3.11
CA TYR A 51 -13.15 -18.74 3.98
C TYR A 51 -14.50 -19.45 3.75
N LYS A 52 -15.55 -18.71 3.37
CA LYS A 52 -16.87 -19.27 3.04
C LYS A 52 -16.82 -20.23 1.83
N ALA A 53 -15.77 -20.17 1.01
CA ALA A 53 -15.56 -21.11 -0.10
C ALA A 53 -15.34 -22.56 0.39
N PHE A 54 -14.90 -22.75 1.63
CA PHE A 54 -14.42 -24.02 2.13
C PHE A 54 -15.49 -24.82 2.87
N VAL A 55 -16.22 -25.67 2.15
CA VAL A 55 -17.13 -26.67 2.77
C VAL A 55 -16.37 -27.95 3.12
N ARG A 56 -15.63 -28.50 2.15
CA ARG A 56 -14.76 -29.69 2.29
C ARG A 56 -13.46 -29.48 1.51
N PRO A 57 -12.59 -28.57 1.96
CA PRO A 57 -11.44 -28.11 1.18
C PRO A 57 -10.38 -29.20 1.01
N ARG A 58 -9.88 -29.33 -0.21
CA ARG A 58 -8.68 -30.12 -0.52
C ARG A 58 -7.44 -29.24 -0.46
N THR A 59 -6.34 -29.82 0.02
CA THR A 59 -5.05 -29.12 0.10
C THR A 59 -4.54 -28.78 -1.30
N GLY A 60 -4.12 -27.53 -1.51
CA GLY A 60 -3.49 -27.09 -2.76
C GLY A 60 -4.46 -26.84 -3.92
N ILE A 61 -5.77 -26.90 -3.68
CA ILE A 61 -6.80 -26.60 -4.70
C ILE A 61 -7.31 -25.16 -4.46
N PRO A 62 -7.27 -24.27 -5.46
CA PRO A 62 -7.93 -22.97 -5.41
C PRO A 62 -9.46 -23.10 -5.37
N TYR A 63 -10.10 -22.26 -4.57
CA TYR A 63 -11.56 -22.09 -4.53
C TYR A 63 -11.88 -20.62 -4.79
N ASP A 64 -12.57 -20.35 -5.89
CA ASP A 64 -12.97 -18.98 -6.28
C ASP A 64 -14.26 -18.58 -5.58
N VAL A 65 -14.36 -17.29 -5.22
CA VAL A 65 -15.51 -16.72 -4.52
C VAL A 65 -15.96 -15.44 -5.19
N THR A 66 -17.28 -15.26 -5.30
CA THR A 66 -17.87 -14.01 -5.74
C THR A 66 -17.80 -12.97 -4.63
N ALA A 67 -17.23 -11.80 -4.93
CA ALA A 67 -17.24 -10.68 -4.01
C ALA A 67 -18.69 -10.23 -3.69
N PRO A 68 -18.93 -9.65 -2.50
CA PRO A 68 -20.24 -9.08 -2.17
C PRO A 68 -20.66 -7.99 -3.17
N LEU A 69 -21.97 -7.74 -3.27
CA LEU A 69 -22.54 -6.81 -4.26
C LEU A 69 -21.92 -5.40 -4.22
N ASN A 70 -21.53 -4.92 -3.04
CA ASN A 70 -20.90 -3.60 -2.89
C ASN A 70 -19.42 -3.57 -3.32
N LEU A 71 -18.83 -4.74 -3.62
CA LEU A 71 -17.45 -4.94 -4.05
C LEU A 71 -17.38 -5.68 -5.40
N THR A 72 -18.42 -5.55 -6.24
CA THR A 72 -18.45 -6.13 -7.58
C THR A 72 -17.23 -5.69 -8.39
N GLY A 73 -16.66 -6.63 -9.15
CA GLY A 73 -15.44 -6.42 -9.91
C GLY A 73 -14.16 -6.82 -9.17
N ILE A 74 -14.23 -7.05 -7.85
CA ILE A 74 -13.15 -7.74 -7.12
C ILE A 74 -13.29 -9.24 -7.34
N THR A 75 -12.17 -9.91 -7.65
CA THR A 75 -12.13 -11.37 -7.67
C THR A 75 -11.33 -11.90 -6.48
N ILE A 76 -11.83 -12.96 -5.87
CA ILE A 76 -11.26 -13.56 -4.66
C ILE A 76 -11.06 -15.04 -4.93
N SER A 77 -9.91 -15.58 -4.53
CA SER A 77 -9.66 -17.01 -4.53
C SER A 77 -8.95 -17.40 -3.25
N ALA A 78 -9.15 -18.64 -2.80
CA ALA A 78 -8.56 -19.14 -1.57
C ALA A 78 -7.95 -20.52 -1.79
N MET A 79 -6.71 -20.73 -1.34
CA MET A 79 -6.06 -22.03 -1.39
C MET A 79 -5.59 -22.45 0.00
N ARG A 80 -6.19 -23.52 0.54
CA ARG A 80 -5.77 -24.09 1.83
C ARG A 80 -4.57 -25.01 1.65
N LEU A 81 -3.54 -24.86 2.48
CA LEU A 81 -2.30 -25.60 2.41
C LEU A 81 -1.87 -26.12 3.78
N ARG A 82 -1.15 -27.25 3.82
CA ARG A 82 -0.35 -27.64 4.99
C ARG A 82 0.94 -26.84 4.96
N THR A 83 1.30 -26.18 6.05
CA THR A 83 2.48 -25.30 6.13
C THR A 83 3.77 -26.03 5.76
N GLY A 84 3.97 -27.25 6.27
CA GLY A 84 5.14 -28.07 5.91
C GLY A 84 5.19 -28.45 4.42
N SER A 85 4.04 -28.70 3.79
CA SER A 85 3.97 -29.00 2.36
C SER A 85 4.30 -27.78 1.51
N LEU A 86 3.77 -26.60 1.89
CA LEU A 86 4.10 -25.33 1.24
C LEU A 86 5.60 -25.04 1.33
N ARG A 87 6.19 -25.18 2.52
CA ARG A 87 7.64 -25.01 2.71
C ARG A 87 8.47 -25.94 1.81
N ASN A 88 8.08 -27.21 1.71
CA ASN A 88 8.89 -28.21 1.00
C ASN A 88 8.68 -28.22 -0.51
N ARG A 89 7.50 -27.81 -0.99
CA ARG A 89 7.10 -27.94 -2.41
C ARG A 89 6.83 -26.62 -3.12
N GLY A 90 6.53 -25.54 -2.41
CA GLY A 90 6.06 -24.30 -3.02
C GLY A 90 4.69 -24.47 -3.68
N VAL A 91 4.34 -23.52 -4.55
CA VAL A 91 3.16 -23.54 -5.44
C VAL A 91 3.59 -22.99 -6.79
N GLN A 92 3.59 -23.84 -7.83
CA GLN A 92 4.09 -23.45 -9.16
C GLN A 92 3.21 -22.42 -9.86
N SER A 93 1.89 -22.46 -9.63
CA SER A 93 0.96 -21.48 -10.20
C SER A 93 -0.27 -21.34 -9.33
N TYR A 94 -0.54 -20.11 -8.91
CA TYR A 94 -1.76 -19.72 -8.24
C TYR A 94 -2.15 -18.29 -8.65
N LYS A 95 -3.06 -18.17 -9.62
CA LYS A 95 -3.62 -16.88 -10.07
C LYS A 95 -2.54 -15.84 -10.44
N GLY A 96 -1.48 -16.28 -11.10
CA GLY A 96 -0.32 -15.44 -11.47
C GLY A 96 0.82 -15.44 -10.46
N PHE A 97 0.65 -16.04 -9.28
CA PHE A 97 1.72 -16.19 -8.29
C PHE A 97 2.44 -17.54 -8.44
N GLU A 98 3.76 -17.49 -8.49
CA GLU A 98 4.64 -18.64 -8.31
C GLU A 98 5.35 -18.51 -6.95
N ILE A 99 5.03 -19.42 -6.05
CA ILE A 99 5.52 -19.44 -4.67
C ILE A 99 6.67 -20.44 -4.57
N PRO A 100 7.89 -20.02 -4.23
CA PRO A 100 9.02 -20.92 -4.19
C PRO A 100 8.96 -21.86 -2.97
N ARG A 101 9.83 -22.87 -3.00
CA ARG A 101 10.16 -23.65 -1.79
C ARG A 101 10.84 -22.75 -0.76
N GLY A 102 10.77 -23.14 0.51
CA GLY A 102 11.40 -22.42 1.62
C GLY A 102 10.52 -21.35 2.25
N LEU A 103 9.26 -21.20 1.82
CA LEU A 103 8.31 -20.33 2.52
C LEU A 103 8.06 -20.86 3.94
N SER A 104 8.28 -19.99 4.91
CA SER A 104 7.95 -20.20 6.32
C SER A 104 6.98 -19.14 6.81
N VAL A 105 6.22 -19.46 7.85
CA VAL A 105 5.27 -18.52 8.47
C VAL A 105 5.51 -18.40 9.97
N ASN A 106 5.26 -17.22 10.51
CA ASN A 106 5.31 -16.94 11.94
C ASN A 106 4.04 -16.19 12.40
N PRO A 107 3.31 -16.68 13.42
CA PRO A 107 3.54 -17.93 14.14
C PRO A 107 3.35 -19.17 13.24
N TYR A 108 3.95 -20.30 13.64
CA TYR A 108 3.74 -21.55 12.94
C TYR A 108 2.31 -22.06 13.15
N VAL A 109 1.64 -22.41 12.06
CA VAL A 109 0.31 -23.05 12.06
C VAL A 109 0.37 -24.35 11.26
N GLU A 110 -0.44 -25.36 11.61
CA GLU A 110 -0.43 -26.64 10.87
C GLU A 110 -0.94 -26.45 9.42
N ARG A 111 -1.95 -25.59 9.27
CA ARG A 111 -2.57 -25.26 7.99
C ARG A 111 -2.79 -23.76 7.90
N LEU A 112 -2.57 -23.24 6.71
CA LEU A 112 -2.83 -21.85 6.36
C LEU A 112 -3.69 -21.78 5.11
N VAL A 113 -4.26 -20.61 4.86
CA VAL A 113 -4.90 -20.26 3.60
C VAL A 113 -4.12 -19.11 2.99
N LEU A 114 -3.81 -19.25 1.70
CA LEU A 114 -3.41 -18.13 0.87
C LEU A 114 -4.66 -17.55 0.23
N VAL A 115 -4.93 -16.28 0.49
CA VAL A 115 -6.03 -15.51 -0.10
C VAL A 115 -5.46 -14.68 -1.24
N TYR A 116 -5.90 -15.00 -2.44
CA TYR A 116 -5.71 -14.17 -3.62
C TYR A 116 -6.83 -13.13 -3.71
N GLN A 117 -6.44 -11.90 -4.02
CA GLN A 117 -7.36 -10.81 -4.27
C GLN A 117 -6.97 -10.13 -5.59
N ASN A 118 -7.92 -9.72 -6.41
CA ASN A 118 -7.69 -8.81 -7.52
C ASN A 118 -8.71 -7.70 -7.45
N LEU A 119 -8.24 -6.48 -7.21
CA LEU A 119 -9.09 -5.35 -6.92
C LEU A 119 -9.73 -4.76 -8.19
N GLY A 120 -9.25 -5.11 -9.39
CA GLY A 120 -9.79 -4.55 -10.63
C GLY A 120 -9.83 -3.03 -10.59
N ASN A 121 -11.02 -2.46 -10.84
CA ASN A 121 -11.26 -1.01 -10.84
C ASN A 121 -11.12 -0.36 -9.45
N TRP A 122 -11.11 -1.14 -8.38
CA TRP A 122 -10.97 -0.64 -7.01
C TRP A 122 -9.53 -0.33 -6.60
N SER A 123 -8.56 -0.67 -7.46
CA SER A 123 -7.13 -0.50 -7.19
C SER A 123 -6.79 0.93 -6.73
N THR A 124 -7.18 1.95 -7.49
CA THR A 124 -6.88 3.35 -7.16
C THR A 124 -7.61 3.83 -5.90
N SER A 125 -8.80 3.28 -5.60
CA SER A 125 -9.59 3.67 -4.44
C SER A 125 -8.99 3.20 -3.12
N TYR A 126 -8.40 2.00 -3.10
CA TYR A 126 -7.80 1.42 -1.88
C TYR A 126 -6.29 1.60 -1.81
N TYR A 127 -5.63 1.62 -2.97
CA TYR A 127 -4.19 1.77 -3.13
C TYR A 127 -3.91 2.89 -4.12
N GLY A 128 -4.31 4.11 -3.80
CA GLY A 128 -3.96 5.27 -4.61
C GLY A 128 -2.43 5.35 -4.77
N LEU A 129 -1.93 5.71 -5.95
CA LEU A 129 -0.49 5.75 -6.20
C LEU A 129 -0.10 7.11 -6.81
N PRO A 130 0.06 8.17 -5.99
CA PRO A 130 0.31 9.52 -6.48
C PRO A 130 1.56 9.59 -7.35
N GLY A 131 1.47 10.25 -8.50
CA GLY A 131 2.57 10.37 -9.46
C GLY A 131 2.80 9.13 -10.32
N TYR A 132 1.90 8.13 -10.27
CA TYR A 132 1.98 6.92 -11.09
C TYR A 132 0.62 6.52 -11.66
N THR A 133 0.66 5.86 -12.80
CA THR A 133 -0.50 5.24 -13.45
C THR A 133 -0.33 3.73 -13.48
N TYR A 134 -1.31 3.00 -12.96
CA TYR A 134 -1.33 1.53 -13.00
C TYR A 134 -1.46 0.99 -14.43
N LEU A 135 -0.58 0.03 -14.77
CA LEU A 135 -0.65 -0.81 -15.95
C LEU A 135 -1.44 -2.09 -15.70
N THR A 136 -1.53 -2.54 -14.44
CA THR A 136 -2.31 -3.71 -14.01
C THR A 136 -3.16 -3.35 -12.79
N PRO A 137 -4.28 -4.06 -12.55
CA PRO A 137 -4.94 -3.99 -11.25
C PRO A 137 -4.00 -4.37 -10.11
N VAL A 138 -4.29 -3.87 -8.91
CA VAL A 138 -3.63 -4.31 -7.69
C VAL A 138 -4.13 -5.71 -7.33
N ILE A 139 -3.21 -6.66 -7.23
CA ILE A 139 -3.49 -8.03 -6.81
C ILE A 139 -2.80 -8.33 -5.48
N GLY A 140 -3.52 -8.96 -4.57
CA GLY A 140 -3.04 -9.33 -3.23
C GLY A 140 -2.80 -10.82 -3.11
N LEU A 141 -1.76 -11.18 -2.36
CA LEU A 141 -1.57 -12.52 -1.83
C LEU A 141 -1.28 -12.40 -0.34
N LEU A 142 -2.18 -12.91 0.50
CA LEU A 142 -2.10 -12.80 1.96
C LEU A 142 -2.29 -14.17 2.62
N ALA A 143 -1.54 -14.46 3.67
CA ALA A 143 -1.57 -15.72 4.39
C ALA A 143 -2.28 -15.61 5.75
N TYR A 144 -3.18 -16.55 6.05
CA TYR A 144 -3.96 -16.60 7.28
C TYR A 144 -3.99 -17.99 7.90
N ASP A 145 -4.21 -18.08 9.21
CA ASP A 145 -4.40 -19.37 9.92
C ASP A 145 -5.67 -20.07 9.43
N ALA A 146 -5.54 -21.36 9.09
CA ALA A 146 -6.62 -22.19 8.57
C ALA A 146 -6.86 -23.47 9.38
N VAL A 147 -6.51 -23.46 10.67
CA VAL A 147 -6.94 -24.48 11.63
C VAL A 147 -8.46 -24.36 11.85
N ASN A 148 -8.96 -23.16 12.10
CA ASN A 148 -10.39 -22.87 12.23
C ASN A 148 -10.89 -22.01 11.04
N LEU A 149 -11.57 -22.64 10.09
CA LEU A 149 -12.12 -21.96 8.91
C LEU A 149 -13.39 -21.14 9.19
N SER A 150 -13.92 -21.20 10.42
CA SER A 150 -15.03 -20.36 10.87
C SER A 150 -14.56 -19.17 11.71
N ALA A 151 -13.24 -19.01 11.91
CA ALA A 151 -12.69 -17.87 12.63
C ALA A 151 -12.82 -16.59 11.79
N THR A 152 -13.16 -15.50 12.48
CA THR A 152 -13.32 -14.15 11.92
C THR A 152 -12.25 -13.23 12.50
N ASN A 153 -12.00 -12.09 11.86
CA ASN A 153 -11.03 -11.09 12.31
C ASN A 153 -9.62 -11.67 12.55
N LEU A 154 -9.19 -12.57 11.64
CA LEU A 154 -7.86 -13.15 11.67
C LEU A 154 -6.82 -12.11 11.27
N GLN A 155 -5.69 -12.12 11.97
CA GLN A 155 -4.51 -11.37 11.55
C GLN A 155 -3.73 -12.16 10.48
N GLU A 156 -3.06 -11.45 9.58
CA GLU A 156 -2.14 -12.06 8.63
C GLU A 156 -0.97 -12.72 9.37
N LEU A 157 -0.59 -13.90 8.90
CA LEU A 157 0.64 -14.56 9.33
C LEU A 157 1.83 -13.83 8.74
N ASN A 158 2.94 -13.67 9.46
CA ASN A 158 4.17 -13.16 8.87
C ASN A 158 4.77 -14.22 7.94
N VAL A 159 4.96 -13.90 6.66
CA VAL A 159 5.56 -14.80 5.67
C VAL A 159 7.04 -14.48 5.54
N ARG A 160 7.89 -15.51 5.45
CA ARG A 160 9.32 -15.34 5.20
C ARG A 160 9.78 -16.34 4.16
N LEU A 161 10.35 -15.82 3.08
CA LEU A 161 10.97 -16.61 2.02
C LEU A 161 12.48 -16.72 2.27
N THR A 162 13.00 -17.93 2.32
CA THR A 162 14.45 -18.18 2.35
C THR A 162 14.92 -18.62 0.96
N GLY A 163 15.76 -17.82 0.31
CA GLY A 163 16.33 -18.12 -1.00
C GLY A 163 15.61 -17.40 -2.14
N ASN A 164 14.74 -18.11 -2.86
CA ASN A 164 14.08 -17.56 -4.05
C ASN A 164 12.92 -16.62 -3.66
N PRO A 165 12.67 -15.55 -4.43
CA PRO A 165 11.54 -14.66 -4.21
C PRO A 165 10.22 -15.25 -4.74
N LEU A 166 9.10 -14.67 -4.31
CA LEU A 166 7.81 -14.82 -4.96
C LEU A 166 7.91 -14.22 -6.36
N LEU A 167 7.41 -14.93 -7.38
CA LEU A 167 7.23 -14.36 -8.72
C LEU A 167 5.76 -14.05 -8.96
N ILE A 168 5.51 -12.90 -9.58
CA ILE A 168 4.18 -12.38 -9.86
C ILE A 168 4.09 -12.11 -11.36
N HIS A 169 3.30 -12.91 -12.05
CA HIS A 169 3.07 -12.83 -13.49
C HIS A 169 1.76 -12.12 -13.78
N PHE A 170 1.84 -10.97 -14.44
CA PHE A 170 0.68 -10.20 -14.86
C PHE A 170 0.32 -10.53 -16.32
N SER A 171 -0.67 -11.40 -16.51
CA SER A 171 -1.14 -11.81 -17.85
C SER A 171 -1.78 -10.65 -18.63
N ASP A 172 -2.51 -9.77 -17.95
CA ASP A 172 -3.30 -8.69 -18.55
C ASP A 172 -2.67 -7.31 -18.36
N ALA A 173 -1.33 -7.25 -18.33
CA ALA A 173 -0.62 -5.98 -18.21
C ALA A 173 -0.75 -5.14 -19.48
N LYS A 174 -1.20 -3.89 -19.31
CA LYS A 174 -1.18 -2.90 -20.40
C LYS A 174 0.26 -2.60 -20.79
N SER A 175 0.50 -2.42 -22.08
CA SER A 175 1.79 -1.92 -22.56
C SER A 175 2.05 -0.51 -22.02
N ALA A 176 3.28 -0.25 -21.58
CA ALA A 176 3.67 1.11 -21.22
C ALA A 176 3.62 2.03 -22.44
N PRO A 177 3.15 3.28 -22.28
CA PRO A 177 3.24 4.27 -23.35
C PRO A 177 4.69 4.50 -23.78
N PRO A 178 4.94 4.89 -25.05
CA PRO A 178 6.28 5.21 -25.52
C PRO A 178 6.96 6.25 -24.62
N GLY A 179 8.23 5.99 -24.24
CA GLY A 179 9.00 6.87 -23.37
C GLY A 179 8.81 6.63 -21.87
N PHE A 180 7.93 5.71 -21.46
CA PHE A 180 7.72 5.35 -20.06
C PHE A 180 8.24 3.94 -19.77
N THR A 181 8.92 3.80 -18.64
CA THR A 181 9.45 2.50 -18.18
C THR A 181 8.52 1.89 -17.14
N PRO A 182 7.98 0.67 -17.38
CA PRO A 182 7.21 -0.06 -16.38
C PRO A 182 8.02 -0.30 -15.11
N LYS A 183 7.37 -0.16 -13.95
CA LYS A 183 7.88 -0.54 -12.64
C LYS A 183 6.94 -1.53 -11.98
N CYS A 184 7.52 -2.51 -11.29
CA CYS A 184 6.82 -3.32 -10.32
C CYS A 184 6.53 -2.48 -9.09
N VAL A 185 5.33 -2.62 -8.55
CA VAL A 185 4.87 -1.98 -7.33
C VAL A 185 4.59 -3.07 -6.31
N TRP A 186 5.18 -2.96 -5.12
CA TRP A 186 4.88 -3.80 -3.97
C TRP A 186 4.49 -2.94 -2.79
N ILE A 187 3.28 -3.18 -2.28
CA ILE A 187 2.73 -2.55 -1.09
C ILE A 187 2.70 -3.62 0.00
N ASN A 188 3.51 -3.42 1.03
CA ASN A 188 3.60 -4.38 2.13
C ASN A 188 2.42 -4.26 3.10
N LEU A 189 2.39 -5.12 4.12
CA LEU A 189 1.33 -5.11 5.14
C LEU A 189 1.25 -3.80 5.96
N SER A 190 2.36 -3.04 6.06
CA SER A 190 2.39 -1.73 6.70
C SER A 190 2.06 -0.59 5.73
N GLY A 191 1.59 -0.90 4.52
CA GLY A 191 1.22 0.07 3.48
C GLY A 191 2.38 0.83 2.86
N SER A 192 3.62 0.42 3.12
CA SER A 192 4.81 1.02 2.52
C SER A 192 4.94 0.54 1.08
N VAL A 193 5.09 1.51 0.16
CA VAL A 193 5.20 1.26 -1.27
C VAL A 193 6.67 1.13 -1.66
N ASN A 194 7.00 0.07 -2.39
CA ASN A 194 8.31 -0.19 -2.95
C ASN A 194 8.20 -0.37 -4.45
N PHE A 195 9.20 0.14 -5.16
CA PHE A 195 9.29 0.03 -6.62
C PHE A 195 10.51 -0.79 -7.01
N SER A 196 10.38 -1.60 -8.05
CA SER A 196 11.50 -2.32 -8.65
C SER A 196 11.31 -2.46 -10.16
N SER A 197 12.40 -2.76 -10.87
CA SER A 197 12.30 -3.12 -12.29
C SER A 197 11.70 -4.53 -12.44
N PRO A 198 10.85 -4.77 -13.46
CA PRO A 198 10.40 -6.12 -13.79
C PRO A 198 11.60 -7.03 -14.09
N ILE A 199 11.50 -8.31 -13.72
CA ILE A 199 12.54 -9.29 -14.04
C ILE A 199 12.52 -9.61 -15.53
N SER A 200 11.33 -9.75 -16.10
CA SER A 200 11.12 -10.00 -17.53
C SER A 200 9.68 -9.67 -17.90
N GLY A 201 9.50 -8.87 -18.96
CA GLY A 201 8.19 -8.46 -19.44
C GLY A 201 7.28 -7.96 -18.31
N SER A 202 6.17 -8.67 -18.11
CA SER A 202 5.16 -8.39 -17.09
C SER A 202 5.33 -9.22 -15.81
N THR A 203 6.57 -9.60 -15.47
CA THR A 203 6.89 -10.40 -14.27
C THR A 203 7.62 -9.59 -13.22
N CYS A 204 7.08 -9.57 -12.02
CA CYS A 204 7.65 -8.93 -10.84
C CYS A 204 8.16 -9.97 -9.83
N SER A 205 9.01 -9.54 -8.90
CA SER A 205 9.40 -10.34 -7.74
C SER A 205 9.20 -9.61 -6.43
N ALA A 206 8.98 -10.38 -5.37
CA ALA A 206 8.87 -9.89 -4.01
C ALA A 206 9.45 -10.88 -3.00
N ALA A 207 9.97 -10.35 -1.89
CA ALA A 207 10.55 -11.17 -0.81
C ALA A 207 9.50 -11.64 0.21
N ASP A 208 8.30 -11.06 0.18
CA ASP A 208 7.25 -11.27 1.17
C ASP A 208 5.88 -11.12 0.49
N GLN A 209 4.81 -11.33 1.26
CA GLN A 209 3.43 -11.16 0.86
C GLN A 209 3.00 -9.68 0.80
N GLY A 210 1.79 -9.43 0.32
CA GLY A 210 1.21 -8.09 0.25
C GLY A 210 0.42 -7.89 -1.04
N HIS A 211 0.43 -6.64 -1.51
CA HIS A 211 -0.30 -6.22 -2.70
C HIS A 211 0.66 -5.75 -3.78
N PHE A 212 0.41 -6.16 -5.02
CA PHE A 212 1.33 -6.05 -6.13
C PHE A 212 0.65 -5.48 -7.35
N SER A 213 1.38 -4.70 -8.14
CA SER A 213 0.92 -4.18 -9.42
C SER A 213 2.10 -3.81 -10.32
N MET A 214 1.83 -3.38 -11.54
CA MET A 214 2.75 -2.69 -12.40
C MET A 214 2.25 -1.28 -12.66
N ALA A 215 3.15 -0.31 -12.72
CA ALA A 215 2.82 1.09 -12.97
C ALA A 215 3.91 1.80 -13.79
N VAL A 216 3.58 2.96 -14.32
CA VAL A 216 4.53 3.92 -14.91
C VAL A 216 4.43 5.24 -14.16
N GLU A 217 5.53 6.00 -14.11
CA GLU A 217 5.47 7.37 -13.60
C GLU A 217 4.52 8.21 -14.47
N SER A 218 3.63 8.95 -13.84
CA SER A 218 2.82 9.95 -14.53
C SER A 218 3.64 11.24 -14.60
N ILE A 219 3.77 11.85 -15.78
CA ILE A 219 4.35 13.20 -15.88
C ILE A 219 3.38 14.13 -15.15
N ALA A 220 3.77 14.64 -13.98
CA ALA A 220 3.09 15.78 -13.38
C ALA A 220 3.15 16.95 -14.39
N PRO A 221 2.08 17.74 -14.59
CA PRO A 221 2.23 19.03 -15.26
C PRO A 221 3.35 19.78 -14.52
N ALA A 222 4.44 20.10 -15.24
CA ALA A 222 5.51 20.90 -14.67
C ALA A 222 4.87 22.11 -13.98
N GLN A 223 5.15 22.32 -12.70
CA GLN A 223 4.78 23.57 -12.06
C GLN A 223 5.47 24.67 -12.88
N ILE A 224 4.71 25.35 -13.73
CA ILE A 224 5.20 26.50 -14.47
C ILE A 224 5.77 27.44 -13.40
N PRO A 225 7.06 27.83 -13.47
CA PRO A 225 7.58 28.82 -12.56
C PRO A 225 6.68 30.05 -12.72
N MET A 226 5.90 30.37 -11.70
CA MET A 226 5.13 31.60 -11.68
C MET A 226 6.15 32.72 -11.83
N SER A 227 6.20 33.30 -13.02
CA SER A 227 7.03 34.47 -13.28
C SER A 227 6.63 35.54 -12.26
N PRO A 228 7.58 36.18 -11.56
CA PRO A 228 7.26 37.13 -10.52
C PRO A 228 6.44 38.27 -11.12
N ALA A 229 5.28 38.55 -10.50
CA ALA A 229 4.43 39.66 -10.89
C ALA A 229 5.24 40.98 -10.84
N PRO A 230 5.07 41.89 -11.82
CA PRO A 230 5.77 43.16 -11.81
C PRO A 230 5.32 44.01 -10.63
N ALA A 231 6.30 44.64 -9.96
CA ALA A 231 6.11 45.49 -8.79
C ALA A 231 5.24 46.73 -9.09
N PRO A 232 4.45 47.22 -8.13
CA PRO A 232 3.66 48.42 -8.30
C PRO A 232 4.57 49.66 -8.26
N THR A 233 4.54 50.45 -9.33
CA THR A 233 5.27 51.71 -9.42
C THR A 233 4.54 52.78 -8.59
N SER A 234 5.14 53.20 -7.48
CA SER A 234 4.76 54.39 -6.73
C SER A 234 5.39 55.64 -7.38
N GLY A 235 4.59 56.65 -7.69
CA GLY A 235 5.10 57.96 -8.11
C GLY A 235 3.98 58.98 -8.22
N GLY A 236 3.79 59.78 -7.17
CA GLY A 236 2.74 60.79 -7.07
C GLY A 236 3.16 62.19 -7.52
N GLY A 237 2.14 63.07 -7.59
CA GLY A 237 2.19 64.54 -7.62
C GLY A 237 2.54 65.14 -8.99
N GLY A 238 1.80 66.08 -9.57
CA GLY A 238 0.66 66.89 -9.16
C GLY A 238 0.72 68.21 -9.94
N ALA A 239 -0.41 68.68 -10.50
CA ALA A 239 -0.75 70.10 -10.72
C ALA A 239 -2.07 70.21 -11.50
N ILE A 240 -3.02 70.97 -10.94
CA ILE A 240 -4.25 71.52 -11.56
C ILE A 240 -3.99 73.04 -11.74
N PRO A 241 -4.55 73.75 -12.74
CA PRO A 241 -5.83 74.44 -12.49
C PRO A 241 -6.80 74.55 -13.69
N ASN A 242 -8.07 74.24 -13.40
CA ASN A 242 -9.34 74.90 -13.76
C ASN A 242 -9.53 75.68 -15.09
N ALA A 243 -10.61 75.34 -15.83
CA ALA A 243 -11.68 76.29 -16.22
C ALA A 243 -12.95 75.56 -16.73
N ARG A 244 -14.10 76.25 -16.61
CA ARG A 244 -15.52 75.81 -16.64
C ARG A 244 -16.16 75.62 -18.06
N PRO A 245 -17.39 75.03 -18.13
CA PRO A 245 -18.15 74.54 -19.32
C PRO A 245 -19.15 75.63 -19.86
N PRO A 246 -20.21 75.41 -20.69
CA PRO A 246 -20.92 74.18 -21.11
C PRO A 246 -21.52 74.14 -22.55
N SER A 247 -22.42 73.15 -22.75
CA SER A 247 -23.55 73.07 -23.72
C SER A 247 -23.22 72.51 -25.11
N GLN A 248 -24.07 71.73 -25.79
CA GLN A 248 -25.39 71.12 -25.60
C GLN A 248 -25.67 70.36 -26.94
N VAL A 249 -26.76 69.56 -27.00
CA VAL A 249 -27.57 69.30 -28.23
C VAL A 249 -26.92 68.34 -29.27
N LYS A 250 -27.55 67.30 -29.84
CA LYS A 250 -28.94 66.82 -29.90
C LYS A 250 -28.98 65.46 -30.64
N ASP A 251 -30.03 64.69 -30.38
CA ASP A 251 -30.91 63.96 -31.32
C ASP A 251 -30.27 63.07 -32.43
N VAL A 252 -30.41 61.73 -32.41
CA VAL A 252 -31.60 60.89 -32.72
C VAL A 252 -31.56 60.32 -34.16
N GLN A 253 -31.92 59.03 -34.24
CA GLN A 253 -32.41 58.23 -35.37
C GLN A 253 -31.40 57.84 -36.48
N ALA A 254 -31.44 56.62 -37.02
CA ALA A 254 -32.39 55.50 -36.90
C ALA A 254 -31.63 54.16 -37.04
#